data_AF-A0A939ZP78-F1
#
_entry.id   AF-A0A939ZP78-F1
#
_cell.length_a   1.000
_cell.length_b   1.000
_cell.length_c   1.000
_cell.angle_alpha   90.00
_cell.angle_beta   90.00
_cell.angle_gamma   90.00
#
_symmetry.space_group_name_H-M   'P 1'
#
loop_
_entity.id
_entity.type
_entity.pdbx_description
1 polymer ?
#
loop_
_entity_poly.entity_id
_entity_poly.type
_entity_poly.pdbx_seq_one_letter_code
_entity_poly.pdbx_strand_id
1 'polypeptide(L)'
;MAQDVLTVAWKFMRRRKFATAIKLLEGSQDTYEGGFEYNIALGIACLYVGDIGSSVTYFQQARQVKLTDTRLLLGQAAIFLRRGDTERALQYYLEIKDIDPTNKIAENAMEFIRTHGDYDTICRWVDTGRIEQFYPPLGVNPQVVAAIVIPAVCFILGFTLVLAMFPRKNLYKGVRQDLSELSLSSDEKSNAQEKDLSGQTYGFILSDKQISKSYLDAIEYFQSHRDNAAQIEINRILNSNASLSIKKKAGMLMEYLEEPTFDTLTDNPSYKAVEAEPSLYLDTWVSWGGKITNAVVYEDGTYSCQLLVGYESGEVVEGIVTVRFAAEPNITPDQPVKILGKISTQDNKIYLQGRAIYQSIKGGLK
;
A
#
# COMPACT_ATOMS: atom_id res chain seq x y z
N MET A 1 15.89 -33.84 -36.64
CA MET A 1 15.29 -35.05 -36.05
C MET A 1 13.79 -34.88 -36.09
N ALA A 2 13.07 -35.79 -36.76
CA ALA A 2 11.61 -35.77 -36.79
C ALA A 2 11.10 -35.84 -35.35
N GLN A 3 10.16 -34.96 -34.96
CA GLN A 3 9.58 -35.01 -33.63
C GLN A 3 8.79 -36.33 -33.51
N ASP A 4 9.08 -37.07 -32.45
CA ASP A 4 8.32 -38.27 -32.07
C ASP A 4 6.82 -37.95 -31.98
N VAL A 5 5.97 -38.82 -32.55
CA VAL A 5 4.53 -38.57 -32.73
C VAL A 5 3.86 -38.31 -31.38
N LEU A 6 4.27 -39.04 -30.34
CA LEU A 6 3.79 -38.87 -28.97
C LEU A 6 4.07 -37.45 -28.44
N THR A 7 5.26 -36.92 -28.70
CA THR A 7 5.64 -35.57 -28.28
C THR A 7 4.76 -34.51 -28.94
N VAL A 8 4.43 -34.71 -30.22
CA VAL A 8 3.54 -33.82 -30.98
C VAL A 8 2.10 -33.93 -30.46
N ALA A 9 1.62 -35.14 -30.18
CA ALA A 9 0.29 -35.36 -29.60
C ALA A 9 0.16 -34.66 -28.23
N TRP A 10 1.14 -34.80 -27.34
CA TRP A 10 1.17 -34.09 -26.05
C TRP A 10 1.18 -32.56 -26.21
N LYS A 11 1.81 -32.02 -27.26
CA LYS A 11 1.76 -30.60 -27.58
C LYS A 11 0.34 -30.16 -28.01
N PHE A 12 -0.39 -30.98 -28.75
CA PHE A 12 -1.79 -30.71 -29.08
C PHE A 12 -2.70 -30.79 -27.86
N MET A 13 -2.51 -31.78 -26.98
CA MET A 13 -3.27 -31.90 -25.73
C MET A 13 -3.03 -30.72 -24.77
N ARG A 14 -1.79 -30.23 -24.67
CA ARG A 14 -1.47 -28.98 -23.92
C ARG A 14 -2.22 -27.77 -24.43
N ARG A 15 -2.50 -27.71 -25.74
CA ARG A 15 -3.28 -26.67 -26.40
C ARG A 15 -4.80 -26.94 -26.37
N ARG A 16 -5.25 -27.98 -25.64
CA ARG A 16 -6.65 -28.44 -25.57
C ARG A 16 -7.23 -28.85 -26.93
N LYS A 17 -6.39 -29.19 -27.91
CA LYS A 17 -6.79 -29.70 -29.23
C LYS A 17 -6.86 -31.22 -29.22
N PHE A 18 -7.77 -31.77 -28.42
CA PHE A 18 -7.84 -33.21 -28.18
C PHE A 18 -8.19 -34.03 -29.42
N ALA A 19 -9.18 -33.61 -30.21
CA ALA A 19 -9.55 -34.31 -31.44
C ALA A 19 -8.38 -34.45 -32.44
N THR A 20 -7.54 -33.41 -32.55
CA THR A 20 -6.33 -33.46 -33.38
C THR A 20 -5.28 -34.40 -32.81
N ALA A 21 -5.13 -34.44 -31.48
CA ALA A 21 -4.21 -35.36 -30.80
C ALA A 21 -4.65 -36.82 -30.99
N ILE A 22 -5.94 -37.12 -30.83
CA ILE A 22 -6.52 -38.46 -31.02
C ILE A 22 -6.30 -38.93 -32.46
N LYS A 23 -6.70 -38.12 -33.45
CA LYS A 23 -6.53 -38.45 -34.87
C LYS A 23 -5.06 -38.71 -35.24
N LEU A 24 -4.13 -37.96 -34.65
CA LEU A 24 -2.70 -38.14 -34.87
C LEU A 24 -2.20 -39.46 -34.26
N LEU A 25 -2.66 -39.79 -33.05
CA LEU A 25 -2.29 -41.01 -32.35
C LEU A 25 -2.86 -42.24 -33.07
N GLU A 26 -4.16 -42.26 -33.40
CA GLU A 26 -4.80 -43.36 -34.12
C GLU A 26 -4.13 -43.66 -35.47
N GLY A 27 -3.70 -42.63 -36.21
CA GLY A 27 -2.95 -42.80 -37.46
C GLY A 27 -1.55 -43.41 -37.30
N SER A 28 -1.07 -43.58 -36.06
CA SER A 28 0.23 -44.17 -35.73
C SER A 28 0.12 -45.50 -34.97
N GLN A 29 -1.07 -46.11 -34.93
CA GLN A 29 -1.35 -47.32 -34.16
C GLN A 29 -0.37 -48.46 -34.47
N ASP A 30 -0.08 -48.72 -35.75
CA ASP A 30 0.82 -49.80 -36.17
C ASP A 30 2.27 -49.63 -35.68
N THR A 31 2.67 -48.39 -35.37
CA THR A 31 4.05 -48.07 -34.95
C THR A 31 4.23 -48.18 -33.44
N TYR A 32 3.16 -47.97 -32.65
CA TYR A 32 3.21 -47.89 -31.19
C TYR A 32 2.33 -48.95 -30.50
N GLU A 33 1.95 -50.01 -31.21
CA GLU A 33 1.09 -51.07 -30.70
C GLU A 33 1.60 -51.60 -29.35
N GLY A 34 0.73 -51.59 -28.33
CA GLY A 34 1.06 -52.03 -26.96
C GLY A 34 1.92 -51.07 -26.13
N GLY A 35 2.32 -49.92 -26.66
CA GLY A 35 3.12 -48.93 -25.95
C GLY A 35 2.37 -48.27 -24.77
N PHE A 36 2.97 -48.27 -23.58
CA PHE A 36 2.38 -47.64 -22.39
C PHE A 36 2.05 -46.16 -22.59
N GLU A 37 3.01 -45.36 -23.07
CA GLU A 37 2.83 -43.91 -23.26
C GLU A 37 1.79 -43.59 -24.36
N TYR A 38 1.67 -44.45 -25.37
CA TYR A 38 0.65 -44.34 -26.41
C TYR A 38 -0.76 -44.53 -25.82
N ASN A 39 -0.97 -45.63 -25.09
CA ASN A 39 -2.24 -45.95 -24.44
C ASN A 39 -2.62 -44.90 -23.38
N ILE A 40 -1.65 -44.39 -22.62
CA ILE A 40 -1.89 -43.29 -21.66
C ILE A 40 -2.29 -42.01 -22.39
N ALA A 41 -1.59 -41.63 -23.45
CA ALA A 41 -1.90 -40.40 -24.19
C ALA A 41 -3.32 -40.46 -24.80
N LEU A 42 -3.71 -41.58 -25.41
CA LEU A 42 -5.07 -41.78 -25.92
C LEU A 42 -6.11 -41.83 -24.80
N GLY A 43 -5.85 -42.60 -23.73
CA GLY A 43 -6.76 -42.71 -22.59
C GLY A 43 -7.06 -41.35 -21.95
N ILE A 44 -6.03 -40.51 -21.79
CA ILE A 44 -6.15 -39.14 -21.31
C ILE A 44 -6.89 -38.27 -22.33
N ALA A 45 -6.52 -38.31 -23.61
CA ALA A 45 -7.18 -37.49 -24.62
C ALA A 45 -8.69 -37.79 -24.72
N CYS A 46 -9.07 -39.07 -24.72
CA CYS A 46 -10.48 -39.51 -24.70
C CYS A 46 -11.20 -39.05 -23.43
N LEU A 47 -10.55 -39.13 -22.26
CA LEU A 47 -11.11 -38.67 -20.99
C LEU A 47 -11.48 -37.17 -21.03
N TYR A 48 -10.59 -36.34 -21.57
CA TYR A 48 -10.82 -34.89 -21.70
C TYR A 48 -11.83 -34.53 -22.81
N VAL A 49 -12.00 -35.37 -23.84
CA VAL A 49 -13.08 -35.21 -24.83
C VAL A 49 -14.43 -35.63 -24.26
N GLY A 50 -14.43 -36.44 -23.20
CA GLY A 50 -15.63 -37.03 -22.61
C GLY A 50 -16.00 -38.39 -23.20
N ASP A 51 -15.16 -38.98 -24.06
CA ASP A 51 -15.30 -40.35 -24.52
C ASP A 51 -14.78 -41.33 -23.47
N ILE A 52 -15.64 -41.60 -22.48
CA ILE A 52 -15.32 -42.47 -21.35
C ILE A 52 -15.17 -43.93 -21.79
N GLY A 53 -15.88 -44.35 -22.83
CA GLY A 53 -15.82 -45.73 -23.33
C GLY A 53 -14.43 -46.06 -23.85
N SER A 54 -13.92 -45.25 -24.77
CA SER A 54 -12.57 -45.43 -25.32
C SER A 54 -11.50 -45.20 -24.26
N SER A 55 -11.69 -44.21 -23.38
CA SER A 55 -10.75 -43.92 -22.29
C SER A 55 -10.52 -45.12 -21.37
N VAL A 56 -11.59 -45.84 -20.98
CA VAL A 56 -11.49 -47.05 -20.16
C VAL A 56 -10.66 -48.12 -20.87
N THR A 57 -10.92 -48.39 -22.14
CA THR A 57 -10.19 -49.41 -22.92
C THR A 57 -8.71 -49.11 -22.96
N TYR A 58 -8.32 -47.88 -23.28
CA TYR A 58 -6.92 -47.50 -23.36
C TYR A 58 -6.22 -47.51 -21.99
N PHE A 59 -6.89 -47.11 -20.91
CA PHE A 59 -6.32 -47.24 -19.57
C PHE A 59 -6.19 -48.69 -19.12
N GLN A 60 -7.10 -49.59 -19.52
CA GLN A 60 -6.95 -51.03 -19.26
C GLN A 60 -5.74 -51.60 -19.99
N GLN A 61 -5.53 -51.24 -21.25
CA GLN A 61 -4.34 -51.63 -22.02
C GLN A 61 -3.06 -51.07 -21.39
N ALA A 62 -3.05 -49.81 -20.95
CA ALA A 62 -1.92 -49.22 -20.23
C ALA A 62 -1.61 -49.97 -18.91
N ARG A 63 -2.66 -50.40 -18.19
CA ARG A 63 -2.51 -51.12 -16.91
C ARG A 63 -1.85 -52.49 -17.07
N GLN A 64 -1.98 -53.12 -18.23
CA GLN A 64 -1.28 -54.39 -18.53
C GLN A 64 0.24 -54.21 -18.59
N VAL A 65 0.73 -52.99 -18.81
CA VAL A 65 2.16 -52.67 -18.91
C VAL A 65 2.71 -52.10 -17.59
N LYS A 66 2.02 -51.13 -16.98
CA LYS A 66 2.41 -50.54 -15.69
C LYS A 66 1.19 -50.40 -14.78
N LEU A 67 1.33 -50.84 -13.53
CA LEU A 67 0.23 -50.81 -12.55
C LEU A 67 0.22 -49.53 -11.70
N THR A 68 1.38 -48.95 -11.41
CA THR A 68 1.56 -47.89 -10.39
C THR A 68 1.88 -46.51 -10.95
N ASP A 69 1.65 -46.27 -12.26
CA ASP A 69 1.87 -44.94 -12.83
C ASP A 69 0.79 -43.96 -12.34
N THR A 70 1.21 -42.84 -11.77
CA THR A 70 0.30 -41.84 -11.19
C THR A 70 -0.71 -41.29 -12.19
N ARG A 71 -0.35 -41.12 -13.48
CA ARG A 71 -1.29 -40.61 -14.51
C ARG A 71 -2.34 -41.64 -14.84
N LEU A 72 -1.97 -42.92 -14.85
CA LEU A 72 -2.92 -44.02 -15.02
C LEU A 72 -3.92 -44.06 -13.87
N LEU A 73 -3.42 -44.05 -12.63
CA LEU A 73 -4.26 -44.10 -11.43
C LEU A 73 -5.19 -42.88 -11.34
N LEU A 74 -4.70 -41.67 -11.66
CA LEU A 74 -5.52 -40.46 -11.72
C LEU A 74 -6.63 -40.58 -12.78
N GLY A 75 -6.30 -41.13 -13.96
CA GLY A 75 -7.27 -41.35 -15.04
C GLY A 75 -8.37 -42.35 -14.63
N GLN A 76 -7.98 -43.45 -13.99
CA GLN A 76 -8.94 -44.45 -13.50
C GLN A 76 -9.80 -43.92 -12.36
N ALA A 77 -9.20 -43.23 -11.38
CA ALA A 77 -9.91 -42.57 -10.29
C ALA A 77 -10.95 -41.58 -10.81
N ALA A 78 -10.57 -40.75 -11.80
CA ALA A 78 -11.46 -39.79 -12.43
C ALA A 78 -12.65 -40.46 -13.14
N ILE A 79 -12.44 -41.61 -13.81
CA ILE A 79 -13.52 -42.37 -14.44
C ILE A 79 -14.53 -42.89 -13.40
N PHE A 80 -14.04 -43.46 -12.29
CA PHE A 80 -14.91 -43.92 -11.20
C PHE A 80 -15.66 -42.75 -10.56
N LEU A 81 -14.97 -41.62 -10.33
CA LEU A 81 -15.58 -40.42 -9.79
C LEU A 81 -16.69 -39.88 -10.69
N ARG A 82 -16.47 -39.78 -12.02
CA ARG A 82 -17.50 -39.38 -12.98
C ARG A 82 -18.74 -40.28 -12.98
N ARG A 83 -18.57 -41.55 -12.62
CA ARG A 83 -19.67 -42.53 -12.52
C ARG A 83 -20.40 -42.45 -11.18
N GLY A 84 -19.92 -41.64 -10.23
CA GLY A 84 -20.44 -41.57 -8.87
C GLY A 84 -19.95 -42.69 -7.95
N ASP A 85 -19.01 -43.53 -8.42
CA ASP A 85 -18.40 -44.59 -7.62
C ASP A 85 -17.27 -43.99 -6.77
N THR A 86 -17.67 -43.26 -5.72
CA THR A 86 -16.76 -42.51 -4.85
C THR A 86 -15.88 -43.41 -4.00
N GLU A 87 -16.35 -44.60 -3.63
CA GLU A 87 -15.60 -45.58 -2.86
C GLU A 87 -14.38 -46.08 -3.65
N ARG A 88 -14.59 -46.53 -4.89
CA ARG A 88 -13.46 -46.95 -5.75
C ARG A 88 -12.58 -45.77 -6.11
N ALA A 89 -13.14 -44.61 -6.42
CA ALA A 89 -12.34 -43.41 -6.70
C ALA A 89 -11.41 -43.08 -5.52
N LEU A 90 -11.92 -43.14 -4.28
CA LEU A 90 -11.14 -42.89 -3.06
C LEU A 90 -10.00 -43.91 -2.90
N GLN A 91 -10.23 -45.19 -3.17
CA GLN A 91 -9.18 -46.22 -3.14
C GLN A 91 -8.01 -45.88 -4.07
N TYR A 92 -8.31 -45.48 -5.32
CA TYR A 92 -7.26 -45.05 -6.26
C TYR A 92 -6.54 -43.78 -5.79
N TYR A 93 -7.25 -42.81 -5.22
CA TYR A 93 -6.61 -41.58 -4.70
C TYR A 93 -5.72 -41.84 -3.48
N LEU A 94 -6.08 -42.80 -2.62
CA LEU A 94 -5.23 -43.25 -1.51
C LEU A 94 -3.98 -43.95 -2.04
N GLU A 95 -4.11 -44.84 -3.03
CA GLU A 95 -2.97 -45.48 -3.69
C GLU A 95 -2.01 -44.45 -4.31
N ILE A 96 -2.57 -43.38 -4.93
CA ILE A 96 -1.77 -42.27 -5.43
C ILE A 96 -1.02 -41.56 -4.30
N LYS A 97 -1.65 -41.35 -3.14
CA LYS A 97 -1.00 -40.72 -1.98
C LYS A 97 0.08 -41.60 -1.35
N ASP A 98 -0.05 -42.92 -1.43
CA ASP A 98 0.99 -43.85 -1.00
C ASP A 98 2.23 -43.76 -1.92
N ILE A 99 2.03 -43.52 -3.22
CA ILE A 99 3.10 -43.40 -4.23
C ILE A 99 3.71 -42.00 -4.26
N ASP A 100 2.88 -40.95 -4.25
CA ASP A 100 3.25 -39.53 -4.27
C ASP A 100 2.45 -38.78 -3.19
N PRO A 101 3.00 -38.68 -1.96
CA PRO A 101 2.34 -37.99 -0.85
C PRO A 101 2.04 -36.52 -1.14
N THR A 102 2.80 -35.89 -2.05
CA THR A 102 2.69 -34.46 -2.39
C THR A 102 1.68 -34.18 -3.51
N ASN A 103 1.01 -35.22 -4.02
CA ASN A 103 0.06 -35.08 -5.11
C ASN A 103 -1.16 -34.25 -4.69
N LYS A 104 -1.23 -33.01 -5.18
CA LYS A 104 -2.33 -32.07 -4.87
C LYS A 104 -3.65 -32.48 -5.51
N ILE A 105 -3.61 -33.18 -6.65
CA ILE A 105 -4.84 -33.58 -7.37
C ILE A 105 -5.57 -34.64 -6.55
N ALA A 106 -4.84 -35.66 -6.07
CA ALA A 106 -5.41 -36.69 -5.20
C ALA A 106 -5.96 -36.08 -3.90
N GLU A 107 -5.22 -35.17 -3.26
CA GLU A 107 -5.66 -34.48 -2.05
C GLU A 107 -6.99 -33.74 -2.23
N ASN A 108 -7.04 -32.89 -3.25
CA ASN A 108 -8.23 -32.09 -3.57
C ASN A 108 -9.42 -33.00 -3.95
N ALA A 109 -9.17 -34.11 -4.65
CA ALA A 109 -10.21 -35.06 -5.02
C ALA A 109 -10.78 -35.80 -3.80
N MET A 110 -9.94 -36.22 -2.87
CA MET A 110 -10.39 -36.84 -1.61
C MET A 110 -11.18 -35.86 -0.75
N GLU A 111 -10.73 -34.61 -0.65
CA GLU A 111 -11.45 -33.56 0.06
C GLU A 111 -12.81 -33.27 -0.59
N PHE A 112 -12.86 -33.21 -1.93
CA PHE A 112 -14.09 -33.07 -2.68
C PHE A 112 -15.05 -34.23 -2.42
N ILE A 113 -14.59 -35.48 -2.47
CA ILE A 113 -15.42 -36.66 -2.16
C ILE A 113 -15.96 -36.59 -0.72
N ARG A 114 -15.12 -36.15 0.24
CA ARG A 114 -15.52 -36.03 1.66
C ARG A 114 -16.61 -34.97 1.88
N THR A 115 -16.57 -33.87 1.13
CA THR A 115 -17.40 -32.69 1.38
C THR A 115 -18.59 -32.56 0.43
N HIS A 116 -18.47 -33.07 -0.78
CA HIS A 116 -19.37 -32.89 -1.92
C HIS A 116 -19.53 -34.18 -2.75
N GLY A 117 -19.33 -35.35 -2.12
CA GLY A 117 -19.33 -36.65 -2.79
C GLY A 117 -20.72 -37.22 -3.12
N ASP A 118 -21.79 -36.43 -3.00
CA ASP A 118 -23.12 -36.85 -3.43
C ASP A 118 -23.23 -36.90 -4.96
N TYR A 119 -24.05 -37.83 -5.47
CA TYR A 119 -24.17 -38.09 -6.91
C TYR A 119 -24.64 -36.86 -7.70
N ASP A 120 -25.58 -36.07 -7.15
CA ASP A 120 -26.11 -34.88 -7.82
C ASP A 120 -25.04 -33.82 -8.02
N THR A 121 -24.23 -33.57 -6.99
CA THR A 121 -23.11 -32.63 -7.08
C THR A 121 -22.05 -33.11 -8.07
N ILE A 122 -21.75 -34.40 -8.09
CA ILE A 122 -20.83 -35.00 -9.07
C ILE A 122 -21.36 -34.78 -10.50
N CYS A 123 -22.63 -35.09 -10.78
CA CYS A 123 -23.24 -34.86 -12.09
C CYS A 123 -23.14 -33.40 -12.53
N ARG A 124 -23.46 -32.45 -11.63
CA ARG A 124 -23.33 -31.02 -11.91
C ARG A 124 -21.90 -30.61 -12.25
N TRP A 125 -20.91 -31.20 -11.58
CA TRP A 125 -19.50 -30.93 -11.85
C TRP A 125 -19.01 -31.53 -13.16
N VAL A 126 -19.59 -32.67 -13.57
CA VAL A 126 -19.38 -33.25 -14.89
C VAL A 126 -19.93 -32.32 -15.96
N ASP A 127 -21.16 -31.83 -15.79
CA ASP A 127 -21.82 -30.95 -16.77
C ASP A 127 -21.13 -29.59 -16.93
N THR A 128 -20.64 -29.05 -15.81
CA THR A 128 -19.91 -27.76 -15.80
C THR A 128 -18.44 -27.89 -16.19
N GLY A 129 -17.94 -29.10 -16.42
CA GLY A 129 -16.53 -29.37 -16.74
C GLY A 129 -15.56 -29.21 -15.56
N ARG A 130 -16.04 -28.83 -14.37
CA ARG A 130 -15.20 -28.67 -13.17
C ARG A 130 -14.54 -29.98 -12.73
N ILE A 131 -15.14 -31.11 -13.07
CA ILE A 131 -14.59 -32.44 -12.77
C ILE A 131 -13.20 -32.67 -13.39
N GLU A 132 -12.86 -31.95 -14.46
CA GLU A 132 -11.57 -32.07 -15.16
C GLU A 132 -10.37 -31.72 -14.28
N GLN A 133 -10.56 -30.97 -13.19
CA GLN A 133 -9.48 -30.64 -12.27
C GLN A 133 -8.90 -31.86 -11.55
N PHE A 134 -9.64 -32.97 -11.53
CA PHE A 134 -9.22 -34.24 -10.92
C PHE A 134 -8.59 -35.22 -11.92
N TYR A 135 -8.44 -34.81 -13.19
CA TYR A 135 -7.85 -35.63 -14.24
C TYR A 135 -6.33 -35.60 -14.22
N PRO A 136 -5.67 -36.51 -14.96
CA PRO A 136 -4.23 -36.42 -15.20
C PRO A 136 -3.86 -35.04 -15.77
N PRO A 137 -2.88 -34.34 -15.18
CA PRO A 137 -2.58 -32.97 -15.55
C PRO A 137 -1.90 -32.91 -16.92
N LEU A 138 -2.38 -31.99 -17.77
CA LEU A 138 -1.81 -31.76 -19.11
C LEU A 138 -0.68 -30.74 -19.11
N GLY A 139 -0.41 -30.07 -17.98
CA GLY A 139 0.50 -28.93 -17.87
C GLY A 139 -0.13 -27.60 -18.34
N VAL A 140 0.70 -26.54 -18.34
CA VAL A 140 0.26 -25.18 -18.70
C VAL A 140 -0.02 -25.05 -20.20
N ASN A 141 -1.12 -24.38 -20.56
CA ASN A 141 -1.41 -24.08 -21.96
C ASN A 141 -0.54 -22.90 -22.42
N PRO A 142 0.38 -23.10 -23.39
CA PRO A 142 1.30 -22.05 -23.82
C PRO A 142 0.58 -20.82 -24.39
N GLN A 143 -0.63 -20.96 -24.94
CA GLN A 143 -1.41 -19.82 -25.44
C GLN A 143 -1.95 -18.95 -24.31
N VAL A 144 -2.38 -19.56 -23.21
CA VAL A 144 -2.86 -18.84 -22.02
C VAL A 144 -1.71 -18.13 -21.32
N VAL A 145 -0.55 -18.79 -21.20
CA VAL A 145 0.67 -18.18 -20.65
C VAL A 145 1.09 -16.98 -21.50
N ALA A 146 1.13 -17.13 -22.83
CA ALA A 146 1.44 -16.01 -23.72
C ALA A 146 0.43 -14.86 -23.59
N ALA A 147 -0.86 -15.17 -23.49
CA ALA A 147 -1.92 -14.16 -23.33
C ALA A 147 -1.82 -13.36 -22.03
N ILE A 148 -1.22 -13.91 -20.96
CA ILE A 148 -1.03 -13.20 -19.68
C ILE A 148 0.34 -12.50 -19.64
N VAL A 149 1.40 -13.19 -20.04
CA VAL A 149 2.78 -12.70 -19.91
C VAL A 149 3.03 -11.53 -20.85
N ILE A 150 2.56 -11.57 -22.09
CA ILE A 150 2.78 -10.50 -23.07
C ILE A 150 2.21 -9.15 -22.58
N PRO A 151 0.93 -9.03 -22.18
CA PRO A 151 0.41 -7.76 -21.69
C PRO A 151 1.05 -7.31 -20.38
N ALA A 152 1.40 -8.23 -19.48
CA ALA A 152 2.12 -7.89 -18.25
C ALA A 152 3.50 -7.26 -18.55
N VAL A 153 4.25 -7.84 -19.49
CA VAL A 153 5.54 -7.30 -19.93
C VAL A 153 5.35 -5.94 -20.62
N CYS A 154 4.34 -5.79 -21.47
CA CYS A 154 4.02 -4.50 -22.09
C CYS A 154 3.65 -3.42 -21.06
N PHE A 155 2.89 -3.77 -20.02
CA PHE A 155 2.54 -2.86 -18.94
C PHE A 155 3.77 -2.41 -18.14
N ILE A 156 4.66 -3.34 -17.79
CA ILE A 156 5.91 -3.03 -17.09
C ILE A 156 6.78 -2.12 -17.94
N LEU A 157 6.97 -2.45 -19.22
CA LEU A 157 7.74 -1.61 -20.15
C LEU A 157 7.12 -0.21 -20.29
N GLY A 158 5.80 -0.11 -20.46
CA GLY A 158 5.09 1.16 -20.51
C GLY A 158 5.25 1.99 -19.23
N PHE A 159 5.11 1.35 -18.07
CA PHE A 159 5.29 2.01 -16.78
C PHE A 159 6.73 2.50 -16.57
N THR A 160 7.73 1.69 -16.94
CA THR A 160 9.14 2.11 -16.89
C THR A 160 9.45 3.26 -17.84
N LEU A 161 8.85 3.26 -19.04
CA LEU A 161 8.97 4.36 -20.00
C LEU A 161 8.36 5.64 -19.46
N VAL A 162 7.17 5.57 -18.83
CA VAL A 162 6.52 6.72 -18.19
C VAL A 162 7.39 7.27 -17.06
N LEU A 163 7.95 6.42 -16.20
CA LEU A 163 8.87 6.85 -15.14
C LEU A 163 10.16 7.49 -15.69
N ALA A 164 10.69 6.98 -16.80
CA ALA A 164 11.88 7.53 -17.45
C ALA A 164 11.61 8.86 -18.18
N MET A 165 10.44 9.02 -18.79
CA MET A 165 10.04 10.25 -19.50
C MET A 165 9.52 11.35 -18.55
N PHE A 166 8.94 10.96 -17.42
CA PHE A 166 8.49 11.85 -16.36
C PHE A 166 9.25 11.55 -15.07
N PRO A 167 10.59 11.77 -15.03
CA PRO A 167 11.29 11.70 -13.76
C PRO A 167 10.61 12.70 -12.83
N ARG A 168 10.28 12.26 -11.61
CA ARG A 168 9.85 13.17 -10.55
C ARG A 168 10.88 14.26 -10.47
N LYS A 169 10.55 15.45 -10.97
CA LYS A 169 11.29 16.66 -10.62
C LYS A 169 11.10 16.76 -9.12
N ASN A 170 12.10 16.32 -8.34
CA ASN A 170 12.35 16.99 -7.08
C ASN A 170 12.41 18.46 -7.49
N LEU A 171 11.42 19.25 -7.09
CA LEU A 171 11.49 20.69 -7.22
C LEU A 171 12.68 21.09 -6.36
N TYR A 172 13.87 21.08 -6.95
CA TYR A 172 15.02 21.76 -6.44
C TYR A 172 14.67 23.25 -6.61
N LYS A 173 13.89 23.78 -5.67
CA LYS A 173 13.84 25.21 -5.44
C LYS A 173 15.27 25.59 -5.07
N GLY A 174 15.88 26.49 -5.83
CA GLY A 174 17.24 26.94 -5.58
C GLY A 174 17.40 27.42 -4.13
N VAL A 175 18.65 27.55 -3.69
CA VAL A 175 18.98 28.08 -2.36
C VAL A 175 18.28 29.43 -2.18
N ARG A 176 17.38 29.52 -1.19
CA ARG A 176 16.62 30.73 -0.86
C ARG A 176 17.55 31.86 -0.44
N GLN A 177 18.52 31.54 0.41
CA GLN A 177 19.51 32.49 0.93
C GLN A 177 20.80 31.78 1.32
N ASP A 178 21.94 32.45 1.17
CA ASP A 178 23.22 31.96 1.67
C ASP A 178 23.26 32.05 3.21
N LEU A 179 23.28 30.90 3.86
CA LEU A 179 23.35 30.74 5.32
C LEU A 179 24.68 30.16 5.78
N SER A 180 25.76 30.33 4.99
CA SER A 180 27.09 29.82 5.32
C SER A 180 27.57 30.27 6.71
N GLU A 181 27.26 31.50 7.12
CA GLU A 181 27.57 32.04 8.46
C GLU A 181 26.83 31.32 9.60
N LEU A 182 25.66 30.75 9.32
CA LEU A 182 24.87 29.97 10.28
C LEU A 182 25.25 28.48 10.26
N SER A 183 26.22 28.05 9.47
CA SER A 183 26.63 26.64 9.46
C SER A 183 27.28 26.22 10.80
N LEU A 184 26.97 25.02 11.26
CA LEU A 184 27.61 24.45 12.45
C LEU A 184 28.99 23.92 12.09
N SER A 185 30.00 24.35 12.85
CA SER A 185 31.36 23.81 12.77
C SER A 185 31.41 22.35 13.24
N SER A 186 32.49 21.64 12.90
CA SER A 186 32.70 20.25 13.36
C SER A 186 32.76 20.13 14.87
N ASP A 187 33.29 21.15 15.56
CA ASP A 187 33.34 21.20 17.02
C ASP A 187 31.93 21.37 17.62
N GLU A 188 31.14 22.31 17.10
CA GLU A 188 29.74 22.51 17.55
C GLU A 188 28.88 21.27 17.33
N LYS A 189 29.11 20.50 16.25
CA LYS A 189 28.40 19.23 16.00
C LYS A 189 28.79 18.13 16.99
N SER A 190 30.04 18.14 17.44
CA SER A 190 30.58 17.10 18.34
C SER A 190 30.34 17.43 19.81
N ASN A 191 30.19 18.72 20.13
CA ASN A 191 29.94 19.26 21.47
C ASN A 191 28.68 20.14 21.45
N ALA A 192 27.56 19.56 21.00
CA ALA A 192 26.33 20.31 20.76
C ALA A 192 25.54 20.56 22.06
N GLN A 193 25.73 19.71 23.08
CA GLN A 193 25.13 19.87 24.41
C GLN A 193 25.84 20.93 25.26
N GLU A 194 25.08 21.58 26.13
CA GLU A 194 25.62 22.44 27.19
C GLU A 194 26.37 21.59 28.23
N LYS A 195 27.55 22.05 28.65
CA LYS A 195 28.42 21.27 29.57
C LYS A 195 27.98 21.38 31.02
N ASP A 196 27.32 22.49 31.37
CA ASP A 196 26.77 22.72 32.69
C ASP A 196 25.24 22.65 32.65
N LEU A 197 24.70 21.54 33.13
CA LEU A 197 23.26 21.33 33.25
C LEU A 197 22.71 21.83 34.60
N SER A 198 23.59 22.33 35.50
CA SER A 198 23.18 22.79 36.81
C SER A 198 22.61 24.20 36.75
N GLY A 199 21.35 24.37 37.20
CA GLY A 199 20.70 25.68 37.31
C GLY A 199 19.74 26.08 36.18
N GLN A 200 19.55 25.26 35.14
CA GLN A 200 18.54 25.50 34.10
C GLN A 200 17.59 24.31 33.95
N THR A 201 16.29 24.58 33.86
CA THR A 201 15.28 23.58 33.50
C THR A 201 15.10 23.60 31.99
N TYR A 202 15.49 22.50 31.34
CA TYR A 202 15.31 22.31 29.90
C TYR A 202 13.98 21.61 29.62
N GLY A 203 13.23 22.09 28.63
CA GLY A 203 12.03 21.40 28.15
C GLY A 203 12.36 20.11 27.41
N PHE A 204 13.51 20.07 26.73
CA PHE A 204 13.98 18.93 25.96
C PHE A 204 15.40 18.51 26.34
N ILE A 205 15.61 17.21 26.60
CA ILE A 205 16.94 16.63 26.78
C ILE A 205 17.28 15.84 25.52
N LEU A 206 18.20 16.36 24.72
CA LEU A 206 18.60 15.85 23.42
C LEU A 206 20.07 15.45 23.43
N SER A 207 20.43 14.42 22.66
CA SER A 207 21.82 14.06 22.35
C SER A 207 22.46 15.01 21.33
N ASP A 208 23.79 15.03 21.24
CA ASP A 208 24.50 15.88 20.26
C ASP A 208 24.03 15.65 18.82
N LYS A 209 23.78 14.37 18.48
CA LYS A 209 23.24 13.97 17.17
C LYS A 209 21.84 14.52 16.93
N GLN A 210 20.97 14.52 17.96
CA GLN A 210 19.61 15.04 17.84
C GLN A 210 19.60 16.56 17.71
N ILE A 211 20.45 17.28 18.45
CA ILE A 211 20.60 18.73 18.34
C ILE A 211 21.11 19.11 16.95
N SER A 212 22.18 18.45 16.50
CA SER A 212 22.75 18.68 15.16
C SER A 212 21.73 18.38 14.06
N LYS A 213 20.97 17.31 14.21
CA LYS A 213 19.91 16.94 13.25
C LYS A 213 18.80 18.00 13.24
N SER A 214 18.26 18.37 14.40
CA SER A 214 17.20 19.38 14.51
C SER A 214 17.63 20.71 13.89
N TYR A 215 18.89 21.11 14.08
CA TYR A 215 19.45 22.30 13.45
C TYR A 215 19.55 22.19 11.92
N LEU A 216 20.01 21.04 11.40
CA LEU A 216 20.07 20.80 9.96
C LEU A 216 18.67 20.77 9.34
N ASP A 217 17.71 20.12 10.01
CA ASP A 217 16.31 20.06 9.58
C ASP A 217 15.71 21.48 9.54
N ALA A 218 16.01 22.34 10.52
CA ALA A 218 15.59 23.75 10.52
C ALA A 218 16.10 24.52 9.29
N ILE A 219 17.38 24.36 8.94
CA ILE A 219 17.98 24.97 7.75
C ILE A 219 17.34 24.41 6.47
N GLU A 220 17.14 23.10 6.37
CA GLU A 220 16.52 22.47 5.20
C GLU A 220 15.07 22.93 4.99
N TYR A 221 14.28 23.03 6.08
CA TYR A 221 12.92 23.55 6.02
C TYR A 221 12.89 25.01 5.60
N PHE A 222 13.76 25.86 6.14
CA PHE A 222 13.88 27.25 5.71
C PHE A 222 14.20 27.38 4.21
N GLN A 223 15.18 26.61 3.72
CA GLN A 223 15.56 26.60 2.30
C GLN A 223 14.41 26.10 1.40
N SER A 224 13.53 25.25 1.94
CA SER A 224 12.36 24.72 1.26
C SER A 224 11.12 25.63 1.32
N HIS A 225 11.23 26.84 1.91
CA HIS A 225 10.11 27.74 2.23
C HIS A 225 9.06 27.13 3.18
N ARG A 226 9.50 26.24 4.07
CA ARG A 226 8.66 25.63 5.11
C ARG A 226 8.97 26.27 6.47
N ASP A 227 8.77 27.58 6.55
CA ASP A 227 9.22 28.41 7.68
C ASP A 227 8.57 28.00 9.01
N ASN A 228 7.33 27.49 8.96
CA ASN A 228 6.66 26.99 10.15
C ASN A 228 7.31 25.71 10.71
N ALA A 229 7.75 24.80 9.83
CA ALA A 229 8.49 23.60 10.24
C ALA A 229 9.89 23.98 10.75
N ALA A 230 10.53 24.97 10.14
CA ALA A 230 11.79 25.53 10.62
C ALA A 230 11.64 26.14 12.02
N GLN A 231 10.59 26.94 12.26
CA GLN A 231 10.28 27.52 13.58
C GLN A 231 10.12 26.44 14.66
N ILE A 232 9.45 25.33 14.37
CA ILE A 232 9.27 24.21 15.31
C ILE A 232 10.61 23.60 15.70
N GLU A 233 11.50 23.36 14.75
CA GLU A 233 12.86 22.85 15.04
C GLU A 233 13.69 23.87 15.82
N ILE A 234 13.61 25.16 15.48
CA ILE A 234 14.26 26.25 16.23
C ILE A 234 13.78 26.26 17.68
N ASN A 235 12.47 26.20 17.91
CA ASN A 235 11.90 26.16 19.26
C ASN A 235 12.37 24.94 20.05
N ARG A 236 12.45 23.77 19.40
CA ARG A 236 13.00 22.56 20.02
C ARG A 236 14.43 22.80 20.51
N ILE A 237 15.27 23.42 19.69
CA ILE A 237 16.66 23.74 20.02
C ILE A 237 16.71 24.76 21.17
N LEU A 238 15.96 25.86 21.09
CA LEU A 238 15.95 26.92 22.10
C LEU A 238 15.51 26.41 23.47
N ASN A 239 14.52 25.52 23.51
CA ASN A 239 14.00 24.89 24.73
C ASN A 239 14.75 23.61 25.15
N SER A 240 15.83 23.23 24.46
CA SER A 240 16.62 22.04 24.79
C SER A 240 17.88 22.34 25.61
N ASN A 241 18.62 21.30 25.99
CA ASN A 241 19.98 21.35 26.54
C ASN A 241 21.08 21.64 25.49
N ALA A 242 20.74 22.22 24.33
CA ALA A 242 21.72 22.66 23.33
C ALA A 242 22.63 23.78 23.86
N SER A 243 23.86 23.82 23.37
CA SER A 243 24.85 24.82 23.75
C SER A 243 24.41 26.23 23.36
N LEU A 244 24.85 27.23 24.13
CA LEU A 244 24.54 28.63 23.86
C LEU A 244 24.88 29.08 22.43
N SER A 245 25.96 28.56 21.83
CA SER A 245 26.35 28.88 20.44
C SER A 245 25.27 28.46 19.44
N ILE A 246 24.80 27.22 19.54
CA ILE A 246 23.77 26.68 18.65
C ILE A 246 22.44 27.41 18.85
N LYS A 247 22.06 27.70 20.10
CA LYS A 247 20.86 28.49 20.40
C LYS A 247 20.91 29.88 19.79
N LYS A 248 22.06 30.57 19.85
CA LYS A 248 22.25 31.87 19.20
C LYS A 248 22.06 31.80 17.69
N LYS A 249 22.67 30.81 17.02
CA LYS A 249 22.51 30.63 15.57
C LYS A 249 21.07 30.26 15.18
N ALA A 250 20.39 29.43 15.97
CA ALA A 250 18.98 29.13 15.77
C ALA A 250 18.10 30.38 15.93
N GLY A 251 18.41 31.24 16.90
CA GLY A 251 17.78 32.55 17.05
C GLY A 251 18.01 33.47 15.86
N MET A 252 19.23 33.52 15.31
CA MET A 252 19.51 34.27 14.08
C MET A 252 18.73 33.71 12.87
N LEU A 253 18.62 32.38 12.75
CA LEU A 253 17.81 31.76 11.68
C LEU A 253 16.34 32.18 11.77
N MET A 254 15.80 32.31 12.98
CA MET A 254 14.43 32.74 13.24
C MET A 254 14.12 34.13 12.66
N GLU A 255 15.10 35.04 12.62
CA GLU A 255 14.94 36.40 12.08
C GLU A 255 14.73 36.42 10.55
N TYR A 256 15.09 35.34 9.85
CA TYR A 256 14.90 35.21 8.41
C TYR A 256 13.54 34.60 8.02
N LEU A 257 12.78 34.08 8.98
CA LEU A 257 11.50 33.43 8.68
C LEU A 257 10.47 34.45 8.21
N GLU A 258 9.76 34.11 7.14
CA GLU A 258 8.72 34.97 6.58
C GLU A 258 7.35 34.69 7.21
N GLU A 259 6.54 35.75 7.29
CA GLU A 259 5.14 35.64 7.65
C GLU A 259 4.35 34.92 6.53
N PRO A 260 3.63 33.83 6.82
CA PRO A 260 2.87 33.10 5.82
C PRO A 260 1.53 33.78 5.51
N THR A 261 0.90 33.32 4.44
CA THR A 261 -0.50 33.60 4.08
C THR A 261 -1.32 32.31 4.14
N PHE A 262 -2.64 32.38 3.95
CA PHE A 262 -3.48 31.18 3.89
C PHE A 262 -3.05 30.19 2.79
N ASP A 263 -2.48 30.68 1.69
CA ASP A 263 -2.06 29.85 0.56
C ASP A 263 -0.65 29.27 0.70
N THR A 264 0.20 29.91 1.52
CA THR A 264 1.60 29.49 1.70
C THR A 264 1.84 28.67 2.96
N LEU A 265 0.91 28.67 3.92
CA LEU A 265 1.03 27.86 5.14
C LEU A 265 0.83 26.36 4.85
N THR A 266 1.94 25.64 4.66
CA THR A 266 1.93 24.18 4.43
C THR A 266 1.86 23.37 5.71
N ASP A 267 2.56 23.82 6.75
CA ASP A 267 2.77 23.09 8.00
C ASP A 267 1.87 23.68 9.09
N ASN A 268 0.65 23.18 9.23
CA ASN A 268 -0.34 23.73 10.17
C ASN A 268 -0.53 22.80 11.39
N PRO A 269 0.08 23.08 12.55
CA PRO A 269 -0.08 22.23 13.73
C PRO A 269 -1.53 22.28 14.25
N SER A 270 -2.02 21.15 14.77
CA SER A 270 -3.37 21.07 15.32
C SER A 270 -3.44 21.72 16.71
N TYR A 271 -4.61 22.21 17.10
CA TYR A 271 -4.83 22.78 18.43
C TYR A 271 -4.37 21.84 19.54
N LYS A 272 -4.75 20.56 19.45
CA LYS A 272 -4.38 19.54 20.45
C LYS A 272 -2.87 19.33 20.58
N ALA A 273 -2.12 19.39 19.47
CA ALA A 273 -0.68 19.27 19.50
C ALA A 273 -0.04 20.48 20.20
N VAL A 274 -0.53 21.68 19.90
CA VAL A 274 -0.07 22.93 20.51
C VAL A 274 -0.41 22.97 22.01
N GLU A 275 -1.59 22.53 22.40
CA GLU A 275 -2.02 22.45 23.81
C GLU A 275 -1.19 21.46 24.62
N ALA A 276 -0.81 20.33 24.02
CA ALA A 276 0.02 19.33 24.68
C ALA A 276 1.47 19.80 24.91
N GLU A 277 2.02 20.60 24.00
CA GLU A 277 3.42 21.05 24.08
C GLU A 277 3.61 22.51 23.60
N PRO A 278 3.14 23.52 24.37
CA PRO A 278 3.08 24.90 23.90
C PRO A 278 4.44 25.52 23.56
N SER A 279 5.50 25.14 24.28
CA SER A 279 6.85 25.67 24.07
C SER A 279 7.46 25.26 22.73
N LEU A 280 7.03 24.13 22.15
CA LEU A 280 7.51 23.66 20.85
C LEU A 280 6.92 24.47 19.69
N TYR A 281 5.71 25.01 19.86
CA TYR A 281 4.96 25.70 18.82
C TYR A 281 4.88 27.22 19.04
N LEU A 282 5.69 27.76 19.95
CA LEU A 282 5.75 29.20 20.18
C LEU A 282 6.19 29.93 18.90
N ASP A 283 5.61 31.09 18.60
CA ASP A 283 5.91 31.85 17.39
C ASP A 283 5.58 31.16 16.04
N THR A 284 5.05 29.94 16.07
CA THR A 284 4.56 29.21 14.89
C THR A 284 3.20 29.75 14.46
N TRP A 285 2.94 29.77 13.16
CA TRP A 285 1.67 30.21 12.57
C TRP A 285 0.65 29.07 12.49
N VAL A 286 -0.63 29.39 12.64
CA VAL A 286 -1.72 28.42 12.49
C VAL A 286 -2.84 29.00 11.67
N SER A 287 -3.53 28.10 10.97
CA SER A 287 -4.77 28.40 10.27
C SER A 287 -5.88 27.52 10.84
N TRP A 288 -6.56 28.01 11.87
CA TRP A 288 -7.61 27.28 12.57
C TRP A 288 -8.98 27.85 12.23
N GLY A 289 -9.94 26.96 11.97
CA GLY A 289 -11.32 27.31 11.72
C GLY A 289 -12.21 27.08 12.95
N GLY A 290 -13.27 27.87 13.06
CA GLY A 290 -14.18 27.81 14.20
C GLY A 290 -15.19 28.95 14.23
N LYS A 291 -15.98 29.01 15.30
CA LYS A 291 -16.91 30.12 15.57
C LYS A 291 -16.32 31.09 16.58
N ILE A 292 -16.50 32.38 16.33
CA ILE A 292 -16.08 33.44 17.26
C ILE A 292 -17.15 33.63 18.35
N THR A 293 -16.72 33.75 19.59
CA THR A 293 -17.53 34.13 20.76
C THR A 293 -16.80 35.21 21.58
N ASN A 294 -17.52 35.85 22.50
CA ASN A 294 -16.94 36.79 23.47
C ASN A 294 -16.04 37.87 22.84
N ALA A 295 -16.50 38.44 21.72
CA ALA A 295 -15.80 39.49 20.99
C ALA A 295 -15.88 40.83 21.75
N VAL A 296 -14.75 41.49 21.90
CA VAL A 296 -14.60 42.78 22.59
C VAL A 296 -13.68 43.67 21.77
N VAL A 297 -14.14 44.89 21.48
CA VAL A 297 -13.32 45.99 20.95
C VAL A 297 -12.92 46.87 22.14
N TYR A 298 -11.63 47.10 22.31
CA TYR A 298 -11.10 47.97 23.36
C TYR A 298 -10.98 49.42 22.89
N GLU A 299 -10.83 50.35 23.82
CA GLU A 299 -10.74 51.79 23.53
C GLU A 299 -9.53 52.16 22.66
N ASP A 300 -8.45 51.36 22.72
CA ASP A 300 -7.25 51.52 21.90
C ASP A 300 -7.42 50.99 20.46
N GLY A 301 -8.60 50.48 20.11
CA GLY A 301 -8.93 49.90 18.82
C GLY A 301 -8.52 48.43 18.67
N THR A 302 -7.87 47.84 19.69
CA THR A 302 -7.56 46.40 19.66
C THR A 302 -8.81 45.58 19.81
N TYR A 303 -8.79 44.39 19.20
CA TYR A 303 -9.93 43.48 19.19
C TYR A 303 -9.52 42.13 19.80
N SER A 304 -10.31 41.61 20.74
CA SER A 304 -10.10 40.30 21.32
C SER A 304 -11.37 39.46 21.20
N CYS A 305 -11.21 38.17 20.93
CA CYS A 305 -12.32 37.23 20.94
C CYS A 305 -11.87 35.84 21.35
N GLN A 306 -12.82 34.93 21.54
CA GLN A 306 -12.55 33.50 21.71
C GLN A 306 -12.92 32.76 20.42
N LEU A 307 -12.02 31.91 19.94
CA LEU A 307 -12.25 31.01 18.83
C LEU A 307 -12.56 29.61 19.37
N LEU A 308 -13.74 29.10 19.04
CA LEU A 308 -14.13 27.71 19.27
C LEU A 308 -13.56 26.85 18.15
N VAL A 309 -12.34 26.34 18.33
CA VAL A 309 -11.58 25.62 17.29
C VAL A 309 -12.30 24.32 16.90
N GLY A 310 -12.40 24.05 15.60
CA GLY A 310 -13.09 22.88 15.04
C GLY A 310 -14.61 22.99 14.99
N TYR A 311 -15.20 24.03 15.59
CA TYR A 311 -16.65 24.24 15.66
C TYR A 311 -17.23 24.91 14.42
N GLU A 312 -16.92 24.36 13.24
CA GLU A 312 -17.33 24.91 11.94
C GLU A 312 -18.75 24.45 11.55
N SER A 313 -19.10 23.19 11.84
CA SER A 313 -20.41 22.58 11.56
C SER A 313 -21.38 22.62 12.74
N GLY A 314 -20.91 23.02 13.93
CA GLY A 314 -21.71 23.01 15.16
C GLY A 314 -21.69 21.70 15.96
N GLU A 315 -20.85 20.73 15.57
CA GLU A 315 -20.88 19.38 16.14
C GLU A 315 -19.81 19.11 17.20
N VAL A 316 -18.56 19.53 16.98
CA VAL A 316 -17.43 19.22 17.87
C VAL A 316 -16.56 20.45 18.12
N VAL A 317 -16.29 20.75 19.39
CA VAL A 317 -15.31 21.75 19.81
C VAL A 317 -14.02 21.02 20.16
N GLU A 318 -12.92 21.32 19.47
CA GLU A 318 -11.59 20.79 19.79
C GLU A 318 -10.96 21.52 20.98
N GLY A 319 -11.22 22.82 21.09
CA GLY A 319 -10.71 23.67 22.15
C GLY A 319 -11.16 25.12 22.00
N ILE A 320 -10.78 25.95 22.99
CA ILE A 320 -11.11 27.38 23.01
C ILE A 320 -9.81 28.16 23.15
N VAL A 321 -9.53 29.04 22.19
CA VAL A 321 -8.33 29.89 22.22
C VAL A 321 -8.69 31.37 22.12
N THR A 322 -8.04 32.19 22.92
CA THR A 322 -8.18 33.65 22.83
C THR A 322 -7.40 34.14 21.61
N VAL A 323 -8.02 34.98 20.78
CA VAL A 323 -7.41 35.59 19.61
C VAL A 323 -7.43 37.10 19.78
N ARG A 324 -6.31 37.77 19.51
CA ARG A 324 -6.17 39.23 19.55
C ARG A 324 -5.74 39.77 18.20
N PHE A 325 -6.41 40.81 17.72
CA PHE A 325 -6.07 41.56 16.52
C PHE A 325 -5.74 43.01 16.88
N ALA A 326 -4.85 43.63 16.10
CA ALA A 326 -4.48 45.03 16.27
C ALA A 326 -5.62 46.00 15.93
N ALA A 327 -6.61 45.56 15.15
CA ALA A 327 -7.82 46.31 14.79
C ALA A 327 -9.00 45.34 14.65
N GLU A 328 -10.22 45.85 14.77
CA GLU A 328 -11.44 45.08 14.54
C GLU A 328 -11.49 44.54 13.10
N PRO A 329 -11.53 43.21 12.91
CA PRO A 329 -11.64 42.62 11.58
C PRO A 329 -13.11 42.60 11.12
N ASN A 330 -13.33 42.83 9.82
CA ASN A 330 -14.66 42.74 9.21
C ASN A 330 -15.14 41.27 9.21
N ILE A 331 -16.03 40.93 10.14
CA ILE A 331 -16.58 39.58 10.30
C ILE A 331 -18.11 39.65 10.20
N THR A 332 -18.70 38.76 9.42
CA THR A 332 -20.15 38.54 9.47
C THR A 332 -20.49 37.74 10.73
N PRO A 333 -21.36 38.27 11.62
CA PRO A 333 -21.80 37.52 12.80
C PRO A 333 -22.37 36.15 12.43
N ASP A 334 -22.21 35.19 13.34
CA ASP A 334 -22.73 33.82 13.24
C ASP A 334 -22.16 32.91 12.16
N GLN A 335 -21.30 33.40 11.25
CA GLN A 335 -20.60 32.55 10.30
C GLN A 335 -19.29 32.01 10.87
N PRO A 336 -18.93 30.73 10.58
CA PRO A 336 -17.63 30.21 10.92
C PRO A 336 -16.54 30.97 10.17
N VAL A 337 -15.42 31.17 10.84
CA VAL A 337 -14.23 31.87 10.33
C VAL A 337 -13.07 30.91 10.27
N LYS A 338 -12.11 31.20 9.40
CA LYS A 338 -10.75 30.68 9.48
C LYS A 338 -9.81 31.81 9.86
N ILE A 339 -9.04 31.61 10.92
CA ILE A 339 -8.11 32.62 11.43
C ILE A 339 -6.69 32.16 11.14
N LEU A 340 -5.93 33.03 10.47
CA LEU A 340 -4.48 32.95 10.41
C LEU A 340 -3.92 33.77 11.57
N GLY A 341 -3.21 33.10 12.48
CA GLY A 341 -2.63 33.73 13.65
C GLY A 341 -1.33 33.09 14.07
N LYS A 342 -0.50 33.87 14.77
CA LYS A 342 0.76 33.44 15.34
C LYS A 342 0.55 33.00 16.79
N ILE A 343 1.05 31.83 17.15
CA ILE A 343 0.94 31.28 18.50
C ILE A 343 1.82 32.09 19.45
N SER A 344 1.26 32.49 20.58
CA SER A 344 1.97 33.12 21.67
C SER A 344 1.43 32.61 23.01
N THR A 345 2.18 32.86 24.08
CA THR A 345 1.80 32.43 25.43
C THR A 345 1.80 33.64 26.38
N GLN A 346 0.74 33.74 27.18
CA GLN A 346 0.60 34.75 28.25
C GLN A 346 0.08 34.02 29.48
N ASP A 347 0.72 34.20 30.64
CA ASP A 347 0.35 33.54 31.91
C ASP A 347 0.20 32.02 31.78
N ASN A 348 1.09 31.40 31.00
CA ASN A 348 1.08 29.96 30.69
C ASN A 348 -0.16 29.46 29.94
N LYS A 349 -0.94 30.37 29.33
CA LYS A 349 -2.05 30.05 28.43
C LYS A 349 -1.71 30.44 27.00
N ILE A 350 -2.12 29.60 26.07
CA ILE A 350 -1.97 29.86 24.63
C ILE A 350 -2.97 30.93 24.21
N TYR A 351 -2.50 31.89 23.43
CA TYR A 351 -3.34 32.81 22.70
C TYR A 351 -2.79 33.00 21.28
N LEU A 352 -3.64 33.43 20.36
CA LEU A 352 -3.25 33.73 18.99
C LEU A 352 -3.16 35.24 18.78
N GLN A 353 -2.05 35.69 18.22
CA GLN A 353 -1.95 37.00 17.60
C GLN A 353 -2.52 36.88 16.19
N GLY A 354 -3.78 37.28 16.03
CA GLY A 354 -4.53 37.22 14.80
C GLY A 354 -3.98 38.20 13.77
N ARG A 355 -3.79 37.71 12.55
CA ARG A 355 -3.27 38.48 11.43
C ARG A 355 -4.28 38.67 10.31
N ALA A 356 -4.93 37.58 9.91
CA ALA A 356 -5.92 37.60 8.85
C ALA A 356 -7.09 36.67 9.19
N ILE A 357 -8.27 37.04 8.70
CA ILE A 357 -9.48 36.24 8.82
C ILE A 357 -10.01 35.95 7.41
N TYR A 358 -10.46 34.73 7.21
CA TYR A 358 -11.13 34.29 6.00
C TYR A 358 -12.53 33.75 6.35
N GLN A 359 -13.56 34.27 5.70
CA GLN A 359 -14.91 33.71 5.71
C GLN A 359 -15.22 33.24 4.29
N SER A 360 -15.54 31.95 4.12
CA SER A 360 -15.98 31.46 2.81
C SER A 360 -17.37 32.02 2.53
N ILE A 361 -17.52 32.81 1.47
CA ILE A 361 -18.82 33.27 0.98
C ILE A 361 -19.56 32.07 0.38
N LYS A 362 -20.14 31.21 1.23
CA LYS A 362 -21.12 30.22 0.78
C LYS A 362 -22.48 30.92 0.64
N GLY A 363 -22.66 31.52 -0.53
CA GLY A 363 -23.92 32.13 -0.94
C GLY A 363 -23.89 32.56 -2.39
N GLY A 364 -23.92 31.60 -3.33
CA GLY A 364 -24.09 31.90 -4.74
C GLY A 364 -23.85 30.69 -5.64
N LEU A 365 -24.94 30.19 -6.24
CA LEU A 365 -25.03 29.11 -7.23
C LEU A 365 -25.23 27.71 -6.64
N LYS A 366 -26.48 27.45 -6.28
CA LYS A 366 -27.14 26.19 -6.62
C LYS A 366 -27.42 26.15 -8.11
#